data_AF-K1IKH1-F1
#
_entry.id   AF-K1IKH1-F1
#
_cell.length_a   1.000
_cell.length_b   1.000
_cell.length_c   1.000
_cell.angle_alpha   90.00
_cell.angle_beta   90.00
_cell.angle_gamma   90.00
#
_symmetry.space_group_name_H-M   'P 1'
#
loop_
_entity.id
_entity.type
_entity.pdbx_description
1 polymer ?
#
loop_
_entity_poly.entity_id
_entity_poly.type
_entity_poly.pdbx_seq_one_letter_code
_entity_poly.pdbx_strand_id
1 'polypeptide(L)'
;MSGIETITMLSGLVYLLLFQWHERSGWSWQLFLMLTAAVWLTVAAKPPLSSLIVLAVTIVMLYRYKLISAFYDSRDQQLRSLVRYFLVTSWGFVTIQYGVYIFQLHQGDLPWLSRPDIVDGFLPIAGGLGLRALLSLGITDYHHPAATITVLVISLSGLILGRAFCSWFCPLGVVGEWLHHFRNFLLPGEWAPPKWLDLLLKSQKFLVLSFLMFIVILAVPNVALPGYLMSQYHQAADMKMGAFFFNLNFISGIFVVWVLSITMFFKQGFCRYLCPYGGWLSLLGLLTPLRIRRSSSSCLRSKGYDCDKCSRACPSRIQVHELISVRNIECTNCLTCISACPKQANAIHFGTANKKVSAKKLLAMLCVLLLLMPLLAHVIFDFWTSKTPLEQRRYLLDILSSLSH
;
A
#
# COMPACT_ATOMS: atom_id res chain seq x y z
N MET A 1 2.76 -3.62 -19.88
CA MET A 1 3.39 -3.40 -18.57
C MET A 1 4.88 -3.27 -18.78
N SER A 2 5.59 -2.48 -17.97
CA SER A 2 7.06 -2.51 -18.00
C SER A 2 7.57 -3.90 -17.58
N GLY A 3 8.72 -4.34 -18.10
CA GLY A 3 9.29 -5.65 -17.75
C GLY A 3 9.45 -5.85 -16.23
N ILE A 4 9.81 -4.76 -15.53
CA ILE A 4 9.95 -4.73 -14.07
C ILE A 4 8.61 -4.96 -13.36
N GLU A 5 7.50 -4.40 -13.86
CA GLU A 5 6.16 -4.61 -13.28
C GLU A 5 5.65 -6.03 -13.48
N THR A 6 5.82 -6.59 -14.68
CA THR A 6 5.43 -7.96 -14.95
C THR A 6 6.22 -8.93 -14.06
N ILE A 7 7.53 -8.69 -13.88
CA ILE A 7 8.39 -9.51 -13.00
C ILE A 7 8.03 -9.32 -11.52
N THR A 8 7.73 -8.11 -11.07
CA THR A 8 7.33 -7.87 -9.67
C THR A 8 5.97 -8.50 -9.36
N MET A 9 5.01 -8.46 -10.29
CA MET A 9 3.74 -9.18 -10.13
C MET A 9 3.91 -10.70 -10.22
N LEU A 10 4.69 -11.20 -11.19
CA LEU A 10 4.97 -12.63 -11.34
C LEU A 10 5.74 -13.19 -10.15
N SER A 11 6.75 -12.49 -9.63
CA SER A 11 7.50 -12.92 -8.44
C SER A 11 6.60 -13.00 -7.21
N GLY A 12 5.63 -12.09 -7.06
CA GLY A 12 4.59 -12.17 -6.03
C GLY A 12 3.65 -13.38 -6.19
N LEU A 13 3.31 -13.76 -7.42
CA LEU A 13 2.49 -14.95 -7.72
C LEU A 13 3.27 -16.26 -7.56
N VAL A 14 4.52 -16.29 -8.02
CA VAL A 14 5.46 -17.41 -7.84
C VAL A 14 5.72 -17.63 -6.35
N TYR A 15 5.83 -16.57 -5.55
CA TYR A 15 5.85 -16.66 -4.10
C TYR A 15 4.61 -17.37 -3.54
N LEU A 16 3.40 -17.04 -4.00
CA LEU A 16 2.18 -17.72 -3.54
C LEU A 16 2.15 -19.22 -3.90
N LEU A 17 2.50 -19.57 -5.13
CA LEU A 17 2.48 -20.94 -5.63
C LEU A 17 3.52 -21.80 -4.91
N LEU A 18 4.73 -21.27 -4.75
CA LEU A 18 5.79 -21.95 -4.02
C LEU A 18 5.55 -21.97 -2.51
N PHE A 19 4.81 -21.01 -1.96
CA PHE A 19 4.38 -21.03 -0.57
C PHE A 19 3.35 -22.14 -0.30
N GLN A 20 2.41 -22.38 -1.24
CA GLN A 20 1.52 -23.55 -1.20
C GLN A 20 2.30 -24.86 -1.35
N TRP A 21 3.38 -24.86 -2.15
CA TRP A 21 4.25 -26.02 -2.34
C TRP A 21 5.17 -26.29 -1.14
N HIS A 22 5.67 -25.25 -0.47
CA HIS A 22 6.44 -25.33 0.77
C HIS A 22 5.64 -25.99 1.90
N GLU A 23 4.33 -25.74 1.97
CA GLU A 23 3.43 -26.39 2.92
C GLU A 23 3.40 -27.92 2.76
N ARG A 24 3.87 -28.43 1.61
CA ARG A 24 4.05 -29.87 1.34
C ARG A 24 5.50 -30.37 1.45
N SER A 25 6.52 -29.51 1.27
CA SER A 25 7.90 -29.97 1.00
C SER A 25 9.00 -29.50 1.97
N GLY A 26 8.74 -28.58 2.90
CA GLY A 26 9.67 -28.25 4.01
C GLY A 26 11.03 -27.62 3.65
N TRP A 27 11.20 -27.03 2.47
CA TRP A 27 12.46 -26.43 1.99
C TRP A 27 12.75 -25.02 2.53
N SER A 28 14.03 -24.63 2.65
CA SER A 28 14.43 -23.34 3.25
C SER A 28 14.23 -22.12 2.32
N TRP A 29 13.62 -21.05 2.84
CA TRP A 29 13.27 -19.82 2.12
C TRP A 29 14.47 -19.02 1.55
N GLN A 30 15.69 -19.33 1.97
CA GLN A 30 16.93 -18.63 1.56
C GLN A 30 17.32 -18.93 0.11
N LEU A 31 17.12 -20.18 -0.34
CA LEU A 31 17.31 -20.57 -1.74
C LEU A 31 16.34 -19.84 -2.67
N PHE A 32 15.15 -19.49 -2.17
CA PHE A 32 14.12 -18.78 -2.94
C PHE A 32 14.44 -17.29 -3.16
N LEU A 33 14.97 -16.59 -2.13
CA LEU A 33 15.50 -15.23 -2.32
C LEU A 33 16.66 -15.22 -3.32
N MET A 34 17.55 -16.22 -3.26
CA MET A 34 18.65 -16.34 -4.22
C MET A 34 18.16 -16.60 -5.64
N LEU A 35 17.17 -17.47 -5.83
CA LEU A 35 16.62 -17.79 -7.16
C LEU A 35 15.80 -16.64 -7.74
N THR A 36 14.97 -15.97 -6.94
CA THR A 36 14.20 -14.80 -7.40
C THR A 36 15.12 -13.63 -7.70
N ALA A 37 16.15 -13.37 -6.89
CA ALA A 37 17.18 -12.37 -7.18
C ALA A 37 17.99 -12.75 -8.43
N ALA A 38 18.31 -14.03 -8.63
CA ALA A 38 19.01 -14.51 -9.83
C ALA A 38 18.16 -14.33 -11.11
N VAL A 39 16.85 -14.61 -11.07
CA VAL A 39 15.93 -14.34 -12.18
C VAL A 39 15.76 -12.83 -12.43
N TRP A 40 15.74 -12.03 -11.35
CA TRP A 40 15.74 -10.56 -11.46
C TRP A 40 17.02 -10.06 -12.14
N LEU A 41 18.17 -10.63 -11.81
CA LEU A 41 19.49 -10.30 -12.34
C LEU A 41 19.69 -10.74 -13.80
N THR A 42 19.14 -11.88 -14.21
CA THR A 42 19.29 -12.38 -15.60
C THR A 42 18.45 -11.61 -16.60
N VAL A 43 17.34 -11.02 -16.16
CA VAL A 43 16.49 -10.18 -17.02
C VAL A 43 16.92 -8.70 -16.99
N ALA A 44 17.64 -8.26 -15.95
CA ALA A 44 18.05 -6.87 -15.76
C ALA A 44 19.48 -6.50 -16.25
N ALA A 45 20.19 -7.32 -17.02
CA ALA A 45 21.54 -6.97 -17.51
C ALA A 45 21.77 -7.38 -18.98
N LYS A 46 22.44 -6.54 -19.79
CA LYS A 46 23.89 -6.21 -19.68
C LYS A 46 24.24 -4.72 -19.96
N PRO A 47 25.45 -4.22 -19.58
CA PRO A 47 26.16 -4.26 -18.27
C PRO A 47 26.76 -2.85 -17.90
N PRO A 48 27.59 -2.60 -16.83
CA PRO A 48 28.09 -3.46 -15.74
C PRO A 48 27.93 -2.88 -14.29
N LEU A 49 27.13 -1.84 -14.03
CA LEU A 49 27.05 -1.22 -12.68
C LEU A 49 26.02 -1.87 -11.74
N SER A 50 25.07 -2.64 -12.28
CA SER A 50 23.92 -3.18 -11.54
C SER A 50 24.26 -4.35 -10.61
N SER A 51 25.29 -5.14 -10.89
CA SER A 51 25.66 -6.30 -10.07
C SER A 51 26.25 -5.92 -8.70
N LEU A 52 27.01 -4.82 -8.64
CA LEU A 52 27.62 -4.31 -7.39
C LEU A 52 26.57 -3.69 -6.46
N ILE A 53 25.59 -2.96 -7.02
CA ILE A 53 24.48 -2.39 -6.25
C ILE A 53 23.60 -3.50 -5.67
N VAL A 54 23.35 -4.56 -6.43
CA VAL A 54 22.57 -5.71 -5.96
C VAL A 54 23.31 -6.43 -4.83
N LEU A 55 24.61 -6.68 -4.95
CA LEU A 55 25.39 -7.29 -3.86
C LEU A 55 25.34 -6.41 -2.59
N ALA A 56 25.50 -5.10 -2.73
CA ALA A 56 25.44 -4.16 -1.61
C ALA A 56 24.05 -4.12 -0.94
N VAL A 57 22.96 -4.03 -1.72
CA VAL A 57 21.59 -4.03 -1.20
C VAL A 57 21.25 -5.37 -0.54
N THR A 58 21.68 -6.48 -1.13
CA THR A 58 21.44 -7.82 -0.58
C THR A 58 22.20 -8.02 0.73
N ILE A 59 23.45 -7.57 0.80
CA ILE A 59 24.27 -7.61 2.03
C ILE A 59 23.66 -6.70 3.11
N VAL A 60 23.22 -5.48 2.78
CA VAL A 60 22.56 -4.56 3.74
C VAL A 60 21.24 -5.13 4.24
N MET A 61 20.45 -5.77 3.37
CA MET A 61 19.21 -6.47 3.73
C MET A 61 19.47 -7.66 4.65
N LEU A 62 20.48 -8.48 4.34
CA LEU A 62 20.88 -9.62 5.17
C LEU A 62 21.43 -9.18 6.54
N TYR A 63 22.19 -8.08 6.58
CA TYR A 63 22.74 -7.53 7.82
C TYR A 63 21.65 -6.93 8.71
N ARG A 64 20.67 -6.21 8.14
CA ARG A 64 19.50 -5.71 8.89
C ARG A 64 18.53 -6.82 9.31
N TYR A 65 18.43 -7.91 8.55
CA TYR A 65 17.60 -9.06 8.91
C TYR A 65 18.05 -9.70 10.23
N LYS A 66 19.37 -9.84 10.44
CA LYS A 66 19.95 -10.38 11.69
C LYS A 66 19.71 -9.47 12.90
N LEU A 67 19.57 -8.15 12.68
CA LEU A 67 19.28 -7.17 13.74
C LEU A 67 17.79 -7.15 14.13
N ILE A 68 16.88 -7.41 13.17
CA ILE A 68 15.43 -7.36 13.36
C ILE A 68 14.86 -8.70 13.88
N SER A 69 15.52 -9.83 13.58
CA SER A 69 15.12 -11.15 14.07
C SER A 69 15.17 -11.32 15.59
N ALA A 70 15.79 -10.37 16.31
CA ALA A 70 15.83 -10.35 17.78
C ALA A 70 14.55 -9.80 18.44
N PHE A 71 13.59 -9.22 17.70
CA PHE A 71 12.52 -8.39 18.28
C PHE A 71 11.06 -8.88 18.09
N TYR A 72 10.77 -10.02 17.44
CA TYR A 72 9.37 -10.41 17.16
C TYR A 72 9.07 -11.91 17.26
N ASP A 73 8.26 -12.28 18.27
CA ASP A 73 7.99 -13.66 18.70
C ASP A 73 6.60 -14.19 18.24
N SER A 74 6.30 -14.11 16.92
CA SER A 74 5.23 -14.94 16.33
C SER A 74 5.38 -15.10 14.80
N ARG A 75 5.05 -16.31 14.28
CA ARG A 75 5.14 -16.65 12.83
C ARG A 75 4.31 -15.72 11.94
N ASP A 76 3.15 -15.25 12.40
CA ASP A 76 2.25 -14.40 11.62
C ASP A 76 2.83 -12.99 11.38
N GLN A 77 3.55 -12.45 12.36
CA GLN A 77 4.11 -11.10 12.28
C GLN A 77 5.43 -11.09 11.52
N GLN A 78 6.20 -12.18 11.63
CA GLN A 78 7.36 -12.43 10.76
C GLN A 78 6.94 -12.44 9.29
N LEU A 79 5.88 -13.21 8.94
CA LEU A 79 5.35 -13.25 7.58
C LEU A 79 4.94 -11.86 7.08
N ARG A 80 4.19 -11.10 7.89
CA ARG A 80 3.79 -9.72 7.55
C ARG A 80 5.01 -8.84 7.27
N SER A 81 6.03 -8.90 8.13
CA SER A 81 7.23 -8.07 7.98
C SER A 81 8.02 -8.38 6.72
N LEU A 82 8.20 -9.67 6.39
CA LEU A 82 8.91 -10.11 5.19
C LEU A 82 8.25 -9.59 3.91
N VAL A 83 6.93 -9.76 3.79
CA VAL A 83 6.15 -9.27 2.64
C VAL A 83 6.29 -7.76 2.51
N ARG A 84 6.20 -7.03 3.61
CA ARG A 84 6.30 -5.58 3.63
C ARG A 84 7.67 -5.08 3.19
N TYR A 85 8.75 -5.71 3.65
CA TYR A 85 10.10 -5.34 3.22
C TYR A 85 10.30 -5.60 1.73
N PHE A 86 9.86 -6.77 1.25
CA PHE A 86 9.89 -7.09 -0.17
C PHE A 86 9.14 -6.07 -1.03
N LEU A 87 7.93 -5.68 -0.62
CA LEU A 87 7.13 -4.69 -1.34
C LEU A 87 7.77 -3.31 -1.32
N VAL A 88 8.33 -2.86 -0.20
CA VAL A 88 9.05 -1.57 -0.14
C VAL A 88 10.29 -1.58 -1.04
N THR A 89 11.03 -2.67 -1.08
CA THR A 89 12.17 -2.78 -2.01
C THR A 89 11.72 -2.70 -3.46
N SER A 90 10.65 -3.41 -3.81
CA SER A 90 10.05 -3.37 -5.14
C SER A 90 9.62 -1.95 -5.52
N TRP A 91 8.93 -1.26 -4.61
CA TRP A 91 8.55 0.15 -4.80
C TRP A 91 9.75 1.08 -4.93
N GLY A 92 10.84 0.85 -4.19
CA GLY A 92 12.09 1.59 -4.34
C GLY A 92 12.66 1.49 -5.76
N PHE A 93 12.66 0.29 -6.34
CA PHE A 93 13.07 0.10 -7.74
C PHE A 93 12.14 0.81 -8.73
N VAL A 94 10.82 0.73 -8.53
CA VAL A 94 9.84 1.44 -9.35
C VAL A 94 10.04 2.96 -9.28
N THR A 95 10.30 3.51 -8.09
CA THR A 95 10.56 4.94 -7.91
C THR A 95 11.84 5.37 -8.63
N ILE A 96 12.91 4.59 -8.54
CA ILE A 96 14.17 4.87 -9.28
C ILE A 96 13.92 4.81 -10.78
N GLN A 97 13.22 3.79 -11.28
CA GLN A 97 12.85 3.65 -12.69
C GLN A 97 12.06 4.86 -13.19
N TYR A 98 11.03 5.29 -12.43
CA TYR A 98 10.24 6.47 -12.77
C TYR A 98 11.07 7.75 -12.76
N GLY A 99 11.95 7.94 -11.77
CA GLY A 99 12.84 9.09 -11.70
C GLY A 99 13.80 9.18 -12.89
N VAL A 100 14.43 8.06 -13.27
CA VAL A 100 15.30 7.99 -14.46
C VAL A 100 14.50 8.26 -15.73
N TYR A 101 13.29 7.70 -15.85
CA TYR A 101 12.39 7.95 -16.99
C TYR A 101 12.08 9.45 -17.16
N ILE A 102 11.67 10.14 -16.10
CA ILE A 102 11.36 11.58 -16.14
C ILE A 102 12.61 12.41 -16.44
N PHE A 103 13.76 12.05 -15.87
CA PHE A 103 15.02 12.74 -16.11
C PHE A 103 15.46 12.64 -17.59
N GLN A 104 15.36 11.45 -18.19
CA GLN A 104 15.63 11.26 -19.62
C GLN A 104 14.65 12.05 -20.49
N LEU A 105 13.37 12.02 -20.14
CA LEU A 105 12.33 12.75 -20.87
C LEU A 105 12.58 14.26 -20.86
N HIS A 106 13.05 14.81 -19.73
CA HIS A 106 13.42 16.23 -19.59
C HIS A 106 14.67 16.61 -20.40
N GLN A 107 15.63 15.71 -20.56
CA GLN A 107 16.79 15.93 -21.45
C GLN A 107 16.42 15.87 -22.93
N GLY A 108 15.23 15.34 -23.24
CA GLY A 108 14.77 15.17 -24.60
C GLY A 108 15.28 13.91 -25.28
N ASP A 109 15.88 13.00 -24.51
CA ASP A 109 16.31 11.69 -24.97
C ASP A 109 15.10 10.75 -25.14
N LEU A 110 15.23 9.78 -26.03
CA LEU A 110 14.32 8.63 -26.06
C LEU A 110 14.57 7.81 -24.79
N PRO A 111 13.59 7.64 -23.89
CA PRO A 111 13.82 6.95 -22.62
C PRO A 111 14.05 5.45 -22.84
N TRP A 112 15.10 4.92 -22.21
CA TRP A 112 15.52 3.51 -22.39
C TRP A 112 14.70 2.60 -21.47
N LEU A 113 14.25 3.17 -20.35
CA LEU A 113 13.35 2.53 -19.40
C LEU A 113 11.92 2.93 -19.72
N SER A 114 11.02 1.95 -19.75
CA SER A 114 9.59 2.23 -19.86
C SER A 114 9.07 2.88 -18.59
N ARG A 115 8.05 3.72 -18.73
CA ARG A 115 7.33 4.31 -17.61
C ARG A 115 6.61 3.21 -16.81
N PRO A 116 6.80 3.11 -15.48
CA PRO A 116 6.01 2.20 -14.66
C PRO A 116 4.58 2.72 -14.47
N ASP A 117 3.60 2.00 -15.02
CA ASP A 117 2.16 2.29 -14.88
C ASP A 117 1.62 2.12 -13.45
N ILE A 118 2.28 1.32 -12.60
CA ILE A 118 1.87 1.11 -11.20
C ILE A 118 1.90 2.40 -10.37
N VAL A 119 2.66 3.41 -10.80
CA VAL A 119 2.69 4.74 -10.19
C VAL A 119 1.30 5.40 -10.22
N ASP A 120 0.48 5.09 -11.23
CA ASP A 120 -0.89 5.57 -11.34
C ASP A 120 -1.80 5.10 -10.19
N GLY A 121 -1.39 4.04 -9.47
CA GLY A 121 -2.08 3.60 -8.27
C GLY A 121 -2.15 4.67 -7.15
N PHE A 122 -1.28 5.68 -7.19
CA PHE A 122 -1.30 6.80 -6.25
C PHE A 122 -2.18 7.98 -6.69
N LEU A 123 -2.88 7.89 -7.82
CA LEU A 123 -3.76 8.93 -8.36
C LEU A 123 -5.24 8.61 -8.08
N PRO A 124 -5.77 8.92 -6.87
CA PRO A 124 -7.14 8.55 -6.50
C PRO A 124 -8.21 9.27 -7.34
N ILE A 125 -7.93 10.50 -7.82
CA ILE A 125 -8.86 11.26 -8.66
C ILE A 125 -8.95 10.62 -10.05
N ALA A 126 -7.81 10.36 -10.68
CA ALA A 126 -7.76 9.73 -12.00
C ALA A 126 -8.43 8.35 -11.96
N GLY A 127 -8.10 7.52 -10.98
CA GLY A 127 -8.71 6.20 -10.83
C GLY A 127 -10.21 6.25 -10.49
N GLY A 128 -10.65 7.23 -9.68
CA GLY A 128 -12.05 7.42 -9.34
C GLY A 128 -12.90 7.88 -10.54
N LEU A 129 -12.41 8.87 -11.29
CA LEU A 129 -13.08 9.38 -12.50
C LEU A 129 -13.06 8.32 -13.62
N GLY A 130 -11.95 7.62 -13.81
CA GLY A 130 -11.86 6.52 -14.78
C GLY A 130 -12.78 5.35 -14.43
N LEU A 131 -12.91 4.99 -13.14
CA LEU A 131 -13.87 3.97 -12.70
C LEU A 131 -15.31 4.43 -12.91
N ARG A 132 -15.63 5.69 -12.61
CA ARG A 132 -16.94 6.26 -12.90
C ARG A 132 -17.25 6.24 -14.40
N ALA A 133 -16.32 6.67 -15.25
CA ALA A 133 -16.48 6.66 -16.70
C ALA A 133 -16.75 5.25 -17.24
N LEU A 134 -16.03 4.26 -16.72
CA LEU A 134 -16.22 2.86 -17.09
C LEU A 134 -17.61 2.36 -16.69
N LEU A 135 -18.09 2.69 -15.49
CA LEU A 135 -19.40 2.23 -15.00
C LEU A 135 -20.59 3.00 -15.58
N SER A 136 -20.48 4.31 -15.79
CA SER A 136 -21.60 5.14 -16.23
C SER A 136 -21.70 5.31 -17.75
N LEU A 137 -20.57 5.33 -18.45
CA LEU A 137 -20.50 5.60 -19.89
C LEU A 137 -19.94 4.42 -20.70
N GLY A 138 -19.36 3.40 -20.04
CA GLY A 138 -18.66 2.31 -20.72
C GLY A 138 -17.35 2.73 -21.37
N ILE A 139 -16.81 3.90 -21.01
CA ILE A 139 -15.57 4.45 -21.58
C ILE A 139 -14.39 4.13 -20.67
N THR A 140 -13.28 3.68 -21.27
CA THR A 140 -12.03 3.41 -20.56
C THR A 140 -11.11 4.64 -20.59
N ASP A 141 -10.41 4.87 -19.49
CA ASP A 141 -9.35 5.89 -19.43
C ASP A 141 -8.12 5.42 -20.21
N TYR A 142 -7.77 6.16 -21.26
CA TYR A 142 -6.64 5.86 -22.15
C TYR A 142 -5.28 6.25 -21.54
N HIS A 143 -5.29 7.25 -20.64
CA HIS A 143 -4.08 7.87 -20.11
C HIS A 143 -3.67 7.24 -18.78
N HIS A 144 -4.63 6.95 -17.89
CA HIS A 144 -4.38 6.32 -16.58
C HIS A 144 -5.24 5.06 -16.30
N PRO A 145 -5.23 4.04 -17.18
CA PRO A 145 -6.01 2.81 -16.98
C PRO A 145 -5.60 2.04 -15.71
N ALA A 146 -4.31 2.04 -15.35
CA ALA A 146 -3.82 1.42 -14.12
C ALA A 146 -4.41 2.06 -12.85
N ALA A 147 -4.68 3.38 -12.83
CA ALA A 147 -5.34 4.04 -11.70
C ALA A 147 -6.75 3.49 -11.48
N THR A 148 -7.51 3.32 -12.58
CA THR A 148 -8.89 2.81 -12.57
C THR A 148 -8.95 1.41 -11.96
N ILE A 149 -8.09 0.51 -12.44
CA ILE A 149 -8.02 -0.87 -11.94
C ILE A 149 -7.55 -0.88 -10.48
N THR A 150 -6.58 -0.05 -10.12
CA THR A 150 -6.06 0.02 -8.76
C THR A 150 -7.14 0.46 -7.77
N VAL A 151 -7.93 1.51 -8.09
CA VAL A 151 -9.05 1.93 -7.25
C VAL A 151 -10.11 0.84 -7.11
N LEU A 152 -10.45 0.14 -8.21
CA LEU A 152 -11.39 -0.98 -8.19
C LEU A 152 -10.90 -2.10 -7.26
N VAL A 153 -9.67 -2.57 -7.48
CA VAL A 153 -9.03 -3.67 -6.75
C VAL A 153 -8.85 -3.33 -5.27
N ILE A 154 -8.40 -2.11 -4.95
CA ILE A 154 -8.29 -1.64 -3.55
C ILE A 154 -9.67 -1.60 -2.91
N SER A 155 -10.70 -1.11 -3.59
CA SER A 155 -12.07 -1.08 -3.07
C SER A 155 -12.60 -2.49 -2.78
N LEU A 156 -12.39 -3.44 -3.69
CA LEU A 156 -12.74 -4.85 -3.48
C LEU A 156 -11.98 -5.44 -2.28
N SER A 157 -10.69 -5.13 -2.13
CA SER A 157 -9.90 -5.54 -0.97
C SER A 157 -10.47 -4.99 0.34
N GLY A 158 -10.97 -3.75 0.34
CA GLY A 158 -11.63 -3.11 1.48
C GLY A 158 -12.92 -3.80 1.90
N LEU A 159 -13.75 -4.15 0.92
CA LEU A 159 -15.02 -4.85 1.15
C LEU A 159 -14.80 -6.26 1.70
N ILE A 160 -13.84 -7.01 1.14
CA ILE A 160 -13.63 -8.42 1.50
C ILE A 160 -12.76 -8.53 2.76
N LEU A 161 -11.65 -7.80 2.82
CA LEU A 161 -10.57 -7.98 3.82
C LEU A 161 -10.46 -6.81 4.81
N GLY A 162 -11.33 -5.81 4.71
CA GLY A 162 -11.24 -4.58 5.48
C GLY A 162 -9.98 -3.79 5.15
N ARG A 163 -9.40 -3.13 6.15
CA ARG A 163 -8.18 -2.31 5.97
C ARG A 163 -6.88 -3.11 5.96
N ALA A 164 -6.92 -4.39 5.61
CA ALA A 164 -5.72 -5.25 5.59
C ALA A 164 -4.66 -4.72 4.61
N PHE A 165 -5.06 -4.11 3.48
CA PHE A 165 -4.13 -3.49 2.53
C PHE A 165 -3.14 -2.51 3.19
N CYS A 166 -3.64 -1.62 4.06
CA CYS A 166 -2.82 -0.60 4.73
C CYS A 166 -1.70 -1.20 5.59
N SER A 167 -1.90 -2.38 6.18
CA SER A 167 -0.93 -2.99 7.10
C SER A 167 -0.08 -4.10 6.47
N TRP A 168 -0.54 -4.71 5.38
CA TRP A 168 0.16 -5.84 4.72
C TRP A 168 0.86 -5.45 3.42
N PHE A 169 0.25 -4.56 2.62
CA PHE A 169 0.70 -4.28 1.25
C PHE A 169 1.19 -2.85 1.01
N CYS A 170 0.63 -1.87 1.72
CA CYS A 170 0.93 -0.47 1.47
C CYS A 170 2.39 -0.12 1.84
N PRO A 171 3.22 0.39 0.90
CA PRO A 171 4.61 0.76 1.18
C PRO A 171 4.71 1.94 2.15
N LEU A 172 3.78 2.90 2.07
CA LEU A 172 3.72 4.07 2.97
C LEU A 172 3.51 3.66 4.43
N GLY A 173 2.82 2.54 4.67
CA GLY A 173 2.64 2.00 6.02
C GLY A 173 3.96 1.53 6.64
N VAL A 174 4.87 0.96 5.84
CA VAL A 174 6.21 0.53 6.30
C VAL A 174 7.10 1.72 6.58
N VAL A 175 7.14 2.68 5.65
CA VAL A 175 7.88 3.93 5.83
C VAL A 175 7.43 4.63 7.12
N GLY A 176 6.12 4.65 7.38
CA GLY A 176 5.60 5.24 8.62
C GLY A 176 5.99 4.49 9.89
N GLU A 177 6.05 3.15 9.87
CA GLU A 177 6.55 2.39 11.02
C GLU A 177 8.05 2.60 11.24
N TRP A 178 8.85 2.72 10.18
CA TRP A 178 10.26 3.06 10.28
C TRP A 178 10.48 4.45 10.85
N LEU A 179 9.74 5.46 10.38
CA LEU A 179 9.82 6.83 10.90
C LEU A 179 9.46 6.88 12.39
N HIS A 180 8.40 6.19 12.79
CA HIS A 180 8.01 6.10 14.20
C HIS A 180 9.06 5.37 15.04
N HIS A 181 9.63 4.26 14.54
CA HIS A 181 10.69 3.54 15.25
C HIS A 181 11.96 4.40 15.40
N PHE A 182 12.35 5.10 14.34
CA PHE A 182 13.47 6.04 14.36
C PHE A 182 13.26 7.17 15.38
N ARG A 183 12.05 7.72 15.47
CA ARG A 183 11.72 8.70 16.51
C ARG A 183 11.75 8.10 17.90
N ASN A 184 11.25 6.88 18.11
CA ASN A 184 11.32 6.24 19.42
C ASN A 184 12.75 5.92 19.86
N PHE A 185 13.65 5.71 18.91
CA PHE A 185 15.08 5.59 19.18
C PHE A 185 15.68 6.93 19.67
N LEU A 186 15.28 8.05 19.07
CA LEU A 186 15.76 9.39 19.45
C LEU A 186 15.08 9.96 20.72
N LEU A 187 13.78 9.72 20.86
CA LEU A 187 12.91 10.27 21.89
C LEU A 187 12.07 9.14 22.49
N PRO A 188 12.60 8.44 23.51
CA PRO A 188 11.87 7.36 24.17
C PRO A 188 10.62 7.90 24.88
N GLY A 189 9.52 7.17 24.75
CA GLY A 189 8.23 7.51 25.37
C GLY A 189 7.11 7.61 24.32
N GLU A 190 5.97 6.98 24.58
CA GLU A 190 4.82 7.03 23.66
C GLU A 190 3.90 8.18 24.03
N TRP A 191 3.81 9.19 23.17
CA TRP A 191 2.83 10.25 23.34
C TRP A 191 1.44 9.79 22.85
N ALA A 192 0.44 9.90 23.72
CA ALA A 192 -0.95 9.67 23.37
C ALA A 192 -1.70 10.99 23.23
N PRO A 193 -2.26 11.30 22.04
CA PRO A 193 -3.01 12.53 21.88
C PRO A 193 -4.29 12.43 22.73
N PRO A 194 -4.74 13.53 23.35
CA PRO A 194 -6.02 13.56 24.04
C PRO A 194 -7.16 13.26 23.05
N LYS A 195 -8.29 12.75 23.56
CA LYS A 195 -9.41 12.25 22.73
C LYS A 195 -9.91 13.28 21.70
N TRP A 196 -9.97 14.56 22.08
CA TRP A 196 -10.42 15.64 21.19
C TRP A 196 -9.45 15.87 20.01
N LEU A 197 -8.14 15.83 20.28
CA LEU A 197 -7.11 16.00 19.25
C LEU A 197 -7.06 14.79 18.34
N ASP A 198 -7.20 13.57 18.88
CA ASP A 198 -7.28 12.35 18.08
C ASP A 198 -8.50 12.37 17.14
N LEU A 199 -9.64 12.91 17.59
CA LEU A 199 -10.83 13.07 16.77
C LEU A 199 -10.63 14.11 15.65
N LEU A 200 -10.01 15.25 15.98
CA LEU A 200 -9.70 16.30 15.00
C LEU A 200 -8.72 15.79 13.93
N LEU A 201 -7.66 15.09 14.32
CA LEU A 201 -6.72 14.50 13.36
C LEU A 201 -7.39 13.41 12.51
N LYS A 202 -8.34 12.64 13.07
CA LYS A 202 -9.09 11.63 12.30
C LYS A 202 -10.06 12.24 11.30
N SER A 203 -10.60 13.44 11.57
CA SER A 203 -11.52 14.09 10.63
C SER A 203 -10.82 14.49 9.33
N GLN A 204 -9.52 14.77 9.38
CA GLN A 204 -8.74 15.22 8.22
C GLN A 204 -8.77 14.22 7.05
N LYS A 205 -8.55 12.93 7.26
CA LYS A 205 -8.67 11.93 6.19
C LYS A 205 -10.08 11.87 5.57
N PHE A 206 -11.11 12.11 6.38
CA PHE A 206 -12.50 12.09 5.90
C PHE A 206 -12.86 13.39 5.18
N LEU A 207 -12.26 14.52 5.56
CA LEU A 207 -12.36 15.79 4.84
C LEU A 207 -11.71 15.65 3.45
N VAL A 208 -10.47 15.15 3.39
CA VAL A 208 -9.78 14.90 2.12
C VAL A 208 -10.56 13.89 1.27
N LEU A 209 -11.05 12.80 1.86
CA LEU A 209 -11.88 11.83 1.15
C LEU A 209 -13.18 12.46 0.64
N SER A 210 -13.87 13.28 1.45
CA SER A 210 -15.11 13.95 1.07
C SER A 210 -14.88 14.92 -0.08
N PHE A 211 -13.77 15.66 -0.07
CA PHE A 211 -13.36 16.53 -1.17
C PHE A 211 -13.08 15.73 -2.45
N LEU A 212 -12.37 14.60 -2.35
CA LEU A 212 -12.14 13.71 -3.49
C LEU A 212 -13.45 13.14 -4.06
N MET A 213 -14.36 12.70 -3.19
CA MET A 213 -15.68 12.20 -3.60
C MET A 213 -16.52 13.31 -4.23
N PHE A 214 -16.45 14.54 -3.73
CA PHE A 214 -17.08 15.69 -4.35
C PHE A 214 -16.59 15.91 -5.79
N ILE A 215 -15.27 15.84 -6.03
CA ILE A 215 -14.71 15.95 -7.39
C ILE A 215 -15.21 14.80 -8.28
N VAL A 216 -15.09 13.57 -7.78
CA VAL A 216 -15.38 12.36 -8.55
C VAL A 216 -16.87 12.21 -8.87
N ILE A 217 -17.78 12.68 -8.02
CA ILE A 217 -19.23 12.46 -8.15
C ILE A 217 -19.97 13.71 -8.65
N LEU A 218 -19.60 14.91 -8.17
CA LEU A 218 -20.40 16.12 -8.36
C LEU A 218 -19.71 17.17 -9.25
N ALA A 219 -18.40 17.40 -9.09
CA ALA A 219 -17.73 18.50 -9.79
C ALA A 219 -17.62 18.27 -11.31
N VAL A 220 -17.40 17.02 -11.73
CA VAL A 220 -17.33 16.65 -13.15
C VAL A 220 -18.65 15.98 -13.56
N PRO A 221 -19.54 16.64 -14.34
CA PRO A 221 -20.76 16.02 -14.82
C PRO A 221 -20.47 14.97 -15.90
N ASN A 222 -21.37 13.98 -16.10
CA ASN A 222 -21.16 12.88 -17.05
C ASN A 222 -20.88 13.37 -18.48
N VAL A 223 -21.47 14.50 -18.89
CA VAL A 223 -21.27 15.11 -20.22
C VAL A 223 -19.86 15.68 -20.41
N ALA A 224 -19.22 16.16 -19.34
CA ALA A 224 -17.86 16.72 -19.39
C ALA A 224 -16.78 15.68 -19.11
N LEU A 225 -17.16 14.50 -18.64
CA LEU A 225 -16.24 13.45 -18.21
C LEU A 225 -15.28 12.98 -19.32
N PRO A 226 -15.72 12.70 -20.57
CA PRO A 226 -14.80 12.34 -21.65
C PRO A 226 -13.81 13.47 -21.97
N GLY A 227 -14.27 14.73 -21.95
CA GLY A 227 -13.42 15.90 -22.18
C GLY A 227 -12.37 16.08 -21.07
N TYR A 228 -12.73 15.82 -19.81
CA TYR A 228 -11.79 15.85 -18.70
C TYR A 228 -10.72 14.78 -18.83
N LEU A 229 -11.08 13.54 -19.19
CA LEU A 229 -10.11 12.45 -19.39
C LEU A 229 -9.12 12.75 -20.52
N MET A 230 -9.53 13.53 -21.53
CA MET A 230 -8.65 13.98 -22.60
C MET A 230 -7.92 15.30 -22.28
N SER A 231 -8.15 15.91 -21.12
CA SER A 231 -7.52 17.18 -20.76
C SER A 231 -6.02 17.00 -20.50
N GLN A 232 -5.23 18.03 -20.84
CA GLN A 232 -3.79 18.07 -20.58
C GLN A 232 -3.48 17.89 -19.08
N TYR A 233 -4.35 18.41 -18.21
CA TYR A 233 -4.23 18.23 -16.77
C TYR A 233 -4.29 16.76 -16.36
N HIS A 234 -5.30 16.03 -16.84
CA HIS A 234 -5.47 14.62 -16.50
C HIS A 234 -4.30 13.79 -17.01
N GLN A 235 -3.84 14.05 -18.24
CA GLN A 235 -2.71 13.34 -18.85
C GLN A 235 -1.37 13.54 -18.14
N ALA A 236 -1.17 14.70 -17.51
CA ALA A 236 0.04 15.05 -16.78
C ALA A 236 -0.04 14.80 -15.26
N ALA A 237 -1.10 14.12 -14.80
CA ALA A 237 -1.39 14.01 -13.37
C ALA A 237 -0.28 13.31 -12.57
N ASP A 238 0.37 12.29 -13.13
CA ASP A 238 1.51 11.59 -12.50
C ASP A 238 2.73 12.50 -12.38
N MET A 239 3.09 13.21 -13.45
CA MET A 239 4.21 14.14 -13.49
C MET A 239 3.99 15.30 -12.52
N LYS A 240 2.75 15.79 -12.42
CA LYS A 240 2.38 16.86 -11.48
C LYS A 240 2.47 16.40 -10.03
N MET A 241 2.03 15.18 -9.73
CA MET A 241 2.22 14.58 -8.41
C MET A 241 3.71 14.44 -8.08
N GLY A 242 4.54 14.01 -9.02
CA GLY A 242 6.00 13.93 -8.84
C GLY A 242 6.63 15.29 -8.59
N ALA A 243 6.28 16.30 -9.40
CA ALA A 243 6.79 17.66 -9.27
C ALA A 243 6.49 18.30 -7.90
N PHE A 244 5.36 17.95 -7.27
CA PHE A 244 5.05 18.41 -5.90
C PHE A 244 6.12 18.02 -4.87
N PHE A 245 6.79 16.88 -5.05
CA PHE A 245 7.84 16.40 -4.14
C PHE A 245 9.25 16.89 -4.53
N PHE A 246 9.52 17.09 -5.83
CA PHE A 246 10.83 17.54 -6.30
C PHE A 246 11.00 19.07 -6.28
N ASN A 247 9.93 19.81 -6.60
CA ASN A 247 9.93 21.28 -6.59
C ASN A 247 9.19 21.79 -5.35
N LEU A 248 9.88 21.72 -4.20
CA LEU A 248 9.34 22.11 -2.89
C LEU A 248 9.21 23.64 -2.77
N ASN A 249 8.03 24.15 -3.11
CA ASN A 249 7.59 25.48 -2.73
C ASN A 249 7.37 25.56 -1.21
N PHE A 250 7.37 26.78 -0.64
CA PHE A 250 7.18 26.98 0.82
C PHE A 250 5.94 26.27 1.37
N ILE A 251 4.82 26.32 0.64
CA ILE A 251 3.55 25.68 1.02
C ILE A 251 3.67 24.14 0.96
N SER A 252 4.26 23.58 -0.10
CA SER A 252 4.43 22.12 -0.20
C SER A 252 5.44 21.62 0.82
N GLY A 253 6.48 22.40 1.15
CA GLY A 253 7.41 22.15 2.24
C GLY A 253 6.71 22.05 3.61
N ILE A 254 5.85 23.02 3.95
CA ILE A 254 5.05 22.97 5.19
C ILE A 254 4.18 21.72 5.23
N PHE A 255 3.51 21.40 4.12
CA PHE A 255 2.67 20.21 4.04
C PHE A 255 3.47 18.93 4.27
N VAL A 256 4.62 18.78 3.60
CA VAL A 256 5.51 17.61 3.77
C VAL A 256 6.00 17.49 5.21
N VAL A 257 6.46 18.58 5.83
CA VAL A 257 6.87 18.59 7.24
C VAL A 257 5.73 18.16 8.15
N TRP A 258 4.51 18.64 7.89
CA TRP A 258 3.33 18.27 8.65
C TRP A 258 2.98 16.78 8.51
N VAL A 259 3.02 16.22 7.29
CA VAL A 259 2.81 14.78 7.04
C VAL A 259 3.87 13.93 7.77
N LEU A 260 5.13 14.32 7.66
CA LEU A 260 6.24 13.62 8.31
C LEU A 260 6.11 13.66 9.83
N SER A 261 5.74 14.82 10.39
CA SER A 261 5.53 14.99 11.83
C SER A 261 4.44 14.03 12.33
N ILE A 262 3.26 14.03 11.71
CA ILE A 262 2.17 13.11 12.09
C ILE A 262 2.61 11.65 12.02
N THR A 263 3.33 11.29 10.96
CA THR A 263 3.80 9.92 10.73
C THR A 263 4.85 9.50 11.76
N MET A 264 5.66 10.44 12.22
CA MET A 264 6.71 10.21 13.19
C MET A 264 6.18 10.11 14.62
N PHE A 265 5.24 10.97 15.02
CA PHE A 265 4.68 11.01 16.38
C PHE A 265 3.62 9.95 16.65
N PHE A 266 2.94 9.44 15.62
CA PHE A 266 1.86 8.46 15.79
C PHE A 266 2.11 7.18 14.98
N LYS A 267 1.95 6.01 15.62
CA LYS A 267 2.01 4.71 14.93
C LYS A 267 1.01 4.68 13.77
N GLN A 268 1.52 4.45 12.56
CA GLN A 268 0.72 4.46 11.32
C GLN A 268 -0.02 5.78 11.09
N GLY A 269 0.57 6.91 11.51
CA GLY A 269 -0.04 8.25 11.50
C GLY A 269 -0.60 8.67 10.14
N PHE A 270 0.16 8.48 9.05
CA PHE A 270 -0.31 8.79 7.70
C PHE A 270 -1.60 8.07 7.33
N CYS A 271 -1.62 6.74 7.46
CA CYS A 271 -2.80 5.92 7.14
C CYS A 271 -3.98 6.14 8.10
N ARG A 272 -3.71 6.61 9.32
CA ARG A 272 -4.71 6.87 10.36
C ARG A 272 -5.38 8.22 10.21
N TYR A 273 -4.63 9.26 9.85
CA TYR A 273 -5.08 10.65 9.93
C TYR A 273 -5.18 11.37 8.59
N LEU A 274 -4.36 11.03 7.58
CA LEU A 274 -4.27 11.83 6.35
C LEU A 274 -4.66 11.08 5.07
N CYS A 275 -4.38 9.78 5.00
CA CYS A 275 -4.51 9.02 3.76
C CYS A 275 -5.98 8.87 3.30
N PRO A 276 -6.35 9.32 2.10
CA PRO A 276 -7.72 9.18 1.58
C PRO A 276 -8.08 7.71 1.31
N TYR A 277 -7.15 6.90 0.79
CA TYR A 277 -7.35 5.45 0.67
C TYR A 277 -7.58 4.80 2.04
N GLY A 278 -6.91 5.27 3.09
CA GLY A 278 -7.13 4.83 4.46
C GLY A 278 -8.56 5.11 4.93
N GLY A 279 -9.08 6.31 4.65
CA GLY A 279 -10.46 6.68 4.93
C GLY A 279 -11.47 5.84 4.14
N TRP A 280 -11.25 5.69 2.83
CA TRP A 280 -12.10 4.91 1.94
C TRP A 280 -12.23 3.44 2.39
N LEU A 281 -11.08 2.79 2.63
CA LEU A 281 -11.03 1.42 3.14
C LEU A 281 -11.62 1.30 4.56
N SER A 282 -11.62 2.37 5.37
CA SER A 282 -12.26 2.37 6.68
C SER A 282 -13.78 2.27 6.56
N LEU A 283 -14.37 2.96 5.58
CA LEU A 283 -15.81 2.91 5.33
C LEU A 283 -16.21 1.55 4.75
N LEU A 284 -15.50 1.08 3.71
CA LEU A 284 -15.77 -0.23 3.12
C LEU A 284 -15.52 -1.38 4.11
N GLY A 285 -14.49 -1.25 4.95
CA GLY A 285 -14.17 -2.22 5.99
C GLY A 285 -15.20 -2.31 7.12
N LEU A 286 -16.17 -1.40 7.21
CA LEU A 286 -17.31 -1.60 8.10
C LEU A 286 -18.24 -2.71 7.61
N LEU A 287 -18.27 -2.99 6.30
CA LEU A 287 -19.13 -4.02 5.71
C LEU A 287 -18.48 -5.41 5.71
N THR A 288 -17.15 -5.50 5.85
CA THR A 288 -16.44 -6.78 5.76
C THR A 288 -16.92 -7.82 6.79
N PRO A 289 -17.13 -9.09 6.38
CA PRO A 289 -17.43 -10.17 7.31
C PRO A 289 -16.19 -10.64 8.10
N LEU A 290 -14.98 -10.36 7.60
CA LEU A 290 -13.71 -10.82 8.16
C LEU A 290 -13.16 -9.79 9.15
N ARG A 291 -13.21 -10.13 10.44
CA ARG A 291 -12.78 -9.22 11.53
C ARG A 291 -11.99 -9.97 12.59
N ILE A 292 -11.35 -9.21 13.47
CA ILE A 292 -10.72 -9.74 14.67
C ILE A 292 -11.82 -10.03 15.70
N ARG A 293 -11.84 -11.26 16.21
CA ARG A 293 -12.84 -11.76 17.15
C ARG A 293 -12.16 -12.39 18.36
N ARG A 294 -12.76 -12.18 19.52
CA ARG A 294 -12.33 -12.71 20.81
C ARG A 294 -13.26 -13.84 21.23
N SER A 295 -12.68 -14.95 21.67
CA SER A 295 -13.41 -16.09 22.23
C SER A 295 -13.50 -15.93 23.75
N SER A 296 -14.72 -15.77 24.27
CA SER A 296 -14.95 -15.64 25.72
C SER A 296 -14.50 -16.89 26.50
N SER A 297 -14.58 -18.08 25.91
CA SER A 297 -14.21 -19.34 26.59
C SER A 297 -12.70 -19.47 26.85
N SER A 298 -11.87 -18.84 26.00
CA SER A 298 -10.40 -18.98 26.05
C SER A 298 -9.69 -17.71 26.52
N CYS A 299 -10.38 -16.56 26.51
CA CYS A 299 -9.81 -15.28 26.89
C CYS A 299 -9.62 -15.19 28.42
N LEU A 300 -8.40 -14.87 28.86
CA LEU A 300 -8.08 -14.67 30.27
C LEU A 300 -8.93 -13.56 30.92
N ARG A 301 -9.20 -12.47 30.20
CA ARG A 301 -10.09 -11.39 30.67
C ARG A 301 -11.51 -11.88 30.96
N SER A 302 -12.07 -12.73 30.09
CA SER A 302 -13.38 -13.35 30.32
C SER A 302 -13.38 -14.37 31.46
N LYS A 303 -12.21 -14.86 31.88
CA LYS A 303 -12.05 -15.75 33.04
C LYS A 303 -11.76 -14.99 34.34
N GLY A 304 -11.89 -13.66 34.36
CA GLY A 304 -11.72 -12.83 35.55
C GLY A 304 -10.30 -12.27 35.78
N TYR A 305 -9.35 -12.52 34.88
CA TYR A 305 -7.99 -11.97 35.01
C TYR A 305 -7.89 -10.55 34.43
N ASP A 306 -7.05 -9.71 35.03
CA ASP A 306 -6.75 -8.38 34.51
C ASP A 306 -5.75 -8.45 33.34
N CYS A 307 -6.26 -8.71 32.13
CA CYS A 307 -5.44 -8.85 30.92
C CYS A 307 -5.93 -7.95 29.78
N ASP A 308 -5.07 -7.03 29.37
CA ASP A 308 -5.27 -6.01 28.33
C ASP A 308 -4.12 -5.99 27.29
N LYS A 309 -3.24 -7.01 27.28
CA LYS A 309 -2.07 -7.12 26.39
C LYS A 309 -2.41 -6.89 24.91
N CYS A 310 -3.57 -7.37 24.45
CA CYS A 310 -4.02 -7.17 23.07
C CYS A 310 -4.31 -5.70 22.73
N SER A 311 -4.74 -4.89 23.71
CA SER A 311 -5.05 -3.47 23.54
C SER A 311 -3.80 -2.63 23.57
N ARG A 312 -2.87 -2.92 24.49
CA ARG A 312 -1.53 -2.30 24.52
C ARG A 312 -0.73 -2.54 23.24
N ALA A 313 -0.88 -3.72 22.65
CA ALA A 313 -0.21 -4.06 21.39
C ALA A 313 -0.89 -3.47 20.13
N CYS A 314 -2.10 -2.92 20.24
CA CYS A 314 -2.83 -2.39 19.09
C CYS A 314 -2.19 -1.07 18.62
N PRO A 315 -1.68 -0.96 17.37
CA PRO A 315 -1.10 0.29 16.88
C PRO A 315 -2.13 1.43 16.82
N SER A 316 -3.41 1.09 16.60
CA SER A 316 -4.52 2.04 16.58
C SER A 316 -5.05 2.38 17.98
N ARG A 317 -4.49 1.81 19.06
CA ARG A 317 -4.94 1.99 20.45
C ARG A 317 -6.42 1.65 20.68
N ILE A 318 -6.90 0.60 20.01
CA ILE A 318 -8.25 0.08 20.20
C ILE A 318 -8.26 -0.76 21.50
N GLN A 319 -9.31 -0.59 22.32
CA GLN A 319 -9.54 -1.45 23.49
C GLN A 319 -10.06 -2.83 23.08
N VAL A 320 -9.20 -3.62 22.43
CA VAL A 320 -9.52 -4.96 21.91
C VAL A 320 -9.99 -5.90 23.03
N HIS A 321 -9.51 -5.72 24.26
CA HIS A 321 -9.84 -6.57 25.40
C HIS A 321 -11.31 -6.46 25.84
N GLU A 322 -11.96 -5.32 25.57
CA GLU A 322 -13.37 -5.05 25.91
C GLU A 322 -14.33 -5.55 24.82
N LEU A 323 -13.83 -5.82 23.61
CA LEU A 323 -14.65 -6.14 22.44
C LEU A 323 -14.68 -7.65 22.16
N ILE A 324 -15.86 -8.19 21.87
CA ILE A 324 -16.01 -9.57 21.35
C ILE A 324 -15.68 -9.62 19.85
N SER A 325 -16.10 -8.60 19.11
CA SER A 325 -15.82 -8.44 17.69
C SER A 325 -15.35 -7.01 17.45
N VAL A 326 -14.16 -6.84 16.87
CA VAL A 326 -13.57 -5.53 16.64
C VAL A 326 -14.24 -4.88 15.42
N ARG A 327 -15.33 -4.15 15.66
CA ARG A 327 -15.98 -3.28 14.67
C ARG A 327 -15.52 -1.84 14.88
N ASN A 328 -14.34 -1.52 14.37
CA ASN A 328 -13.76 -0.20 14.51
C ASN A 328 -13.12 0.23 13.18
N ILE A 329 -13.42 1.45 12.73
CA ILE A 329 -12.90 2.04 11.50
C ILE A 329 -11.37 2.15 11.46
N GLU A 330 -10.71 2.14 12.63
CA GLU A 330 -9.25 2.19 12.75
C GLU A 330 -8.56 0.82 12.76
N CYS A 331 -9.31 -0.28 12.73
CA CYS A 331 -8.73 -1.61 12.73
C CYS A 331 -8.11 -1.92 11.35
N THR A 332 -6.78 -2.04 11.30
CA THR A 332 -6.03 -2.35 10.06
C THR A 332 -5.84 -3.83 9.79
N ASN A 333 -6.49 -4.72 10.56
CA ASN A 333 -6.36 -6.19 10.44
C ASN A 333 -4.88 -6.66 10.41
N CYS A 334 -4.03 -5.98 11.18
CA CYS A 334 -2.59 -6.17 11.22
C CYS A 334 -2.14 -7.39 12.05
N LEU A 335 -3.08 -8.02 12.77
CA LEU A 335 -2.94 -9.22 13.60
C LEU A 335 -2.01 -9.10 14.82
N THR A 336 -1.49 -7.92 15.15
CA THR A 336 -0.56 -7.73 16.28
C THR A 336 -1.20 -8.02 17.64
N CYS A 337 -2.53 -7.85 17.76
CA CYS A 337 -3.26 -8.23 18.98
C CYS A 337 -3.33 -9.75 19.19
N ILE A 338 -3.29 -10.56 18.11
CA ILE A 338 -3.28 -12.02 18.17
C ILE A 338 -1.92 -12.49 18.65
N SER A 339 -0.84 -11.94 18.10
CA SER A 339 0.53 -12.29 18.48
C SER A 339 0.86 -11.91 19.93
N ALA A 340 0.34 -10.77 20.41
CA ALA A 340 0.56 -10.33 21.79
C ALA A 340 -0.27 -11.10 22.83
N CYS A 341 -1.26 -11.88 22.41
CA CYS A 341 -2.13 -12.61 23.33
C CYS A 341 -1.41 -13.85 23.89
N PRO A 342 -1.35 -14.05 25.22
CA PRO A 342 -0.73 -15.25 25.82
C PRO A 342 -1.38 -16.57 25.40
N LYS A 343 -2.67 -16.53 25.03
CA LYS A 343 -3.42 -17.69 24.51
C LYS A 343 -3.58 -17.67 22.99
N GLN A 344 -2.96 -16.71 22.30
CA GLN A 344 -2.89 -16.55 20.83
C GLN A 344 -4.25 -16.82 20.13
N ALA A 345 -4.24 -17.63 19.07
CA ALA A 345 -5.39 -17.96 18.21
C ALA A 345 -6.56 -18.68 18.91
N ASN A 346 -6.36 -19.14 20.15
CA ASN A 346 -7.42 -19.74 20.96
C ASN A 346 -8.32 -18.65 21.56
N ALA A 347 -7.72 -17.55 22.03
CA ALA A 347 -8.44 -16.44 22.64
C ALA A 347 -8.83 -15.34 21.66
N ILE A 348 -8.01 -15.05 20.65
CA ILE A 348 -8.28 -14.01 19.64
C ILE A 348 -7.92 -14.54 18.26
N HIS A 349 -8.82 -14.44 17.28
CA HIS A 349 -8.58 -14.90 15.91
C HIS A 349 -9.11 -13.91 14.88
N PHE A 350 -8.61 -14.00 13.66
CA PHE A 350 -9.15 -13.28 12.50
C PHE A 350 -10.09 -14.22 11.73
N GLY A 351 -11.26 -13.73 11.31
CA GLY A 351 -12.20 -14.53 10.55
C GLY A 351 -13.65 -14.06 10.62
N THR A 352 -14.55 -14.93 10.18
CA THR A 352 -16.00 -14.74 10.32
C THR A 352 -16.48 -15.25 11.68
N ALA A 353 -17.78 -15.22 11.95
CA ALA A 353 -18.33 -15.81 13.18
C ALA A 353 -18.05 -17.32 13.30
N ASN A 354 -18.02 -18.03 12.16
CA ASN A 354 -17.98 -19.48 12.12
C ASN A 354 -16.65 -20.04 11.62
N LYS A 355 -15.84 -19.25 10.90
CA LYS A 355 -14.61 -19.71 10.25
C LYS A 355 -13.43 -18.82 10.62
N LYS A 356 -12.36 -19.44 11.14
CA LYS A 356 -11.06 -18.81 11.35
C LYS A 356 -10.31 -18.70 10.02
N VAL A 357 -9.67 -17.57 9.79
CA VAL A 357 -8.80 -17.31 8.64
C VAL A 357 -7.39 -17.09 9.16
N SER A 358 -6.44 -17.89 8.68
CA SER A 358 -5.03 -17.75 9.05
C SER A 358 -4.41 -16.53 8.35
N ALA A 359 -3.33 -16.00 8.93
CA ALA A 359 -2.54 -14.92 8.35
C ALA A 359 -2.08 -15.25 6.91
N LYS A 360 -1.72 -16.52 6.66
CA LYS A 360 -1.36 -17.03 5.34
C LYS A 360 -2.49 -16.89 4.32
N LYS A 361 -3.70 -17.31 4.67
CA LYS A 361 -4.88 -17.20 3.79
C LYS A 361 -5.23 -15.74 3.53
N LEU A 362 -5.11 -14.88 4.54
CA LEU A 362 -5.26 -13.44 4.38
C LEU A 362 -4.28 -12.88 3.36
N LEU A 363 -3.00 -13.22 3.47
CA LEU A 363 -1.97 -12.83 2.52
C LEU A 363 -2.26 -13.34 1.10
N ALA A 364 -2.65 -14.62 0.97
CA ALA A 364 -3.01 -15.19 -0.33
C ALA A 364 -4.18 -14.45 -0.99
N MET A 365 -5.24 -14.14 -0.24
CA MET A 365 -6.37 -13.35 -0.75
C MET A 365 -5.93 -11.93 -1.16
N LEU A 366 -5.04 -11.29 -0.39
CA LEU A 366 -4.49 -9.98 -0.76
C LEU A 366 -3.68 -10.07 -2.05
N CYS A 367 -2.76 -11.03 -2.18
CA CYS A 367 -1.96 -11.17 -3.40
C CYS A 367 -2.83 -11.50 -4.63
N VAL A 368 -3.86 -12.34 -4.48
CA VAL A 368 -4.81 -12.64 -5.57
C VAL A 368 -5.55 -11.36 -5.99
N LEU A 369 -6.10 -10.61 -5.05
CA LEU A 369 -6.81 -9.37 -5.38
C LEU A 369 -5.86 -8.32 -5.98
N LEU A 370 -4.70 -8.10 -5.36
CA LEU A 370 -3.83 -6.95 -5.65
C LEU A 370 -2.80 -7.20 -6.75
N LEU A 371 -2.48 -8.45 -7.09
CA LEU A 371 -1.48 -8.79 -8.11
C LEU A 371 -2.09 -9.58 -9.26
N LEU A 372 -2.90 -10.61 -8.98
CA LEU A 372 -3.47 -11.43 -10.04
C LEU A 372 -4.52 -10.66 -10.86
N MET A 373 -5.42 -9.93 -10.19
CA MET A 373 -6.50 -9.23 -10.90
C MET A 373 -5.96 -8.13 -11.84
N PRO A 374 -5.00 -7.26 -11.44
CA PRO A 374 -4.32 -6.36 -12.36
C PRO A 374 -3.61 -7.07 -13.53
N LEU A 375 -2.94 -8.18 -13.27
CA LEU A 375 -2.22 -8.93 -14.29
C LEU A 375 -3.19 -9.55 -15.32
N LEU A 376 -4.32 -10.09 -14.85
CA LEU A 376 -5.40 -10.55 -15.73
C LEU A 376 -6.02 -9.40 -16.53
N ALA A 377 -6.20 -8.22 -15.92
CA ALA A 377 -6.69 -7.04 -16.62
C ALA A 377 -5.76 -6.63 -17.78
N HIS A 378 -4.44 -6.68 -17.55
CA HIS A 378 -3.46 -6.43 -18.60
C HIS A 378 -3.50 -7.50 -19.71
N VAL A 379 -3.44 -8.80 -19.34
CA VAL A 379 -3.31 -9.89 -20.32
C VAL A 379 -4.58 -10.10 -21.15
N ILE A 380 -5.76 -9.98 -20.54
CA ILE A 380 -7.03 -10.30 -21.19
C ILE A 380 -7.60 -9.08 -21.92
N PHE A 381 -7.53 -7.89 -21.31
CA PHE A 381 -8.23 -6.70 -21.79
C PHE A 381 -7.30 -5.63 -22.37
N ASP A 382 -5.97 -5.85 -22.38
CA ASP A 382 -4.96 -4.81 -22.66
C ASP A 382 -5.23 -3.52 -21.86
N PHE A 383 -5.78 -3.70 -20.65
CA PHE A 383 -6.24 -2.61 -19.79
C PHE A 383 -5.30 -2.56 -18.60
N TRP A 384 -4.23 -1.76 -18.73
CA TRP A 384 -3.27 -1.44 -17.66
C TRP A 384 -2.27 -0.38 -18.13
N THR A 385 -1.81 -0.48 -19.37
CA THR A 385 -0.75 0.36 -19.94
C THR A 385 -1.27 1.72 -20.35
N SER A 386 -0.59 2.78 -19.93
CA SER A 386 -0.87 4.12 -20.47
C SER A 386 -0.49 4.17 -21.94
N LYS A 387 -1.41 4.67 -22.78
CA LYS A 387 -1.20 4.77 -24.23
C LYS A 387 -0.84 6.19 -24.69
N THR A 388 -0.54 7.09 -23.76
CA THR A 388 -0.12 8.48 -24.06
C THR A 388 1.20 8.49 -24.84
N PRO A 389 1.25 9.08 -26.06
CA PRO A 389 2.46 9.19 -26.86
C PRO A 389 3.61 9.89 -26.13
N LEU A 390 4.85 9.48 -26.44
CA LEU A 390 6.05 10.06 -25.81
C LEU A 390 6.21 11.56 -26.11
N GLU A 391 5.94 11.98 -27.34
CA GLU A 391 5.99 13.39 -27.75
C GLU A 391 5.01 14.24 -26.95
N GLN A 392 3.78 13.74 -26.77
CA GLN A 392 2.76 14.41 -25.96
C GLN A 392 3.17 14.51 -24.50
N ARG A 393 3.76 13.44 -23.92
CA ARG A 393 4.28 13.48 -22.54
C ARG A 393 5.40 14.49 -22.37
N ARG A 394 6.32 14.59 -23.33
CA ARG A 394 7.40 15.59 -23.32
C ARG A 394 6.83 17.01 -23.36
N TYR A 395 5.91 17.27 -24.28
CA TYR A 395 5.21 18.55 -24.35
C TYR A 395 4.50 18.90 -23.02
N LEU A 396 3.80 17.94 -22.41
CA LEU A 396 3.14 18.12 -21.12
C LEU A 396 4.13 18.39 -19.97
N LEU A 397 5.32 17.81 -20.02
CA LEU A 397 6.38 18.06 -19.05
C LEU A 397 6.91 19.50 -19.16
N ASP A 398 7.05 20.02 -20.38
CA ASP A 398 7.51 21.40 -20.62
C ASP A 398 6.50 22.45 -20.13
N ILE A 399 5.19 22.18 -20.31
CA ILE A 399 4.13 23.09 -19.86
C ILE A 399 3.63 22.80 -18.43
N LEU A 400 4.24 21.87 -17.71
CA LEU A 400 3.72 21.32 -16.44
C LEU A 400 3.40 22.39 -15.39
N SER A 401 4.22 23.44 -15.29
CA SER A 401 4.02 24.54 -14.35
C SER A 401 2.83 25.43 -14.69
N SER A 402 2.40 25.47 -15.95
CA SER A 402 1.27 26.27 -16.43
C SER A 402 -0.07 25.53 -16.38
N LEU A 403 -0.06 24.22 -16.15
CA LEU A 403 -1.29 23.42 -16.08
C LEU A 403 -2.06 23.70 -14.78
N SER A 404 -3.13 24.49 -14.88
CA SER A 404 -4.14 24.66 -13.82
C SER A 404 -5.38 23.79 -14.08
N HIS A 405 -6.12 23.52 -13.00
CA HIS A 405 -7.41 22.82 -13.04
C HIS A 405 -8.49 23.65 -13.74
#